data_AF-A0A7Y2UXY8-F1
#
_entry.id   AF-A0A7Y2UXY8-F1
#
_cell.length_a   1.000
_cell.length_b   1.000
_cell.length_c   1.000
_cell.angle_alpha   90.00
_cell.angle_beta   90.00
_cell.angle_gamma   90.00
#
_symmetry.space_group_name_H-M   'P 1'
#
loop_
_entity.id
_entity.type
_entity.pdbx_description
1 polymer ?
#
loop_
_entity_poly.entity_id
_entity_poly.type
_entity_poly.pdbx_seq_one_letter_code
_entity_poly.pdbx_strand_id
1 'polypeptide(L)'
;MTTLARIAIAVLMALFLSSCAFDMNFGQGKKGNGIVAKETREVYEDFTEISASEGLDVFVTQADNFSIEVEADENIMELIGTDIKNGKLRIHAIENIGRATKRIHVTLPEVTGLYASSGSDLVTQNVIRANKIALDASSGADIKAAVVAEEVEADTSSGADIRLEGEAQMLRADASSGSGIRAKNFEVRVCYADASSGADIDLNVSESLVAEATSGADISYSGNPSVEKNKSYSGRVHKE
;
A
#
# COMPACT_ATOMS: atom_id res chain seq x y z
N MET A 1 22.77 21.38 39.17
CA MET A 1 21.57 20.53 38.89
C MET A 1 21.41 20.17 37.41
N THR A 2 22.08 20.84 36.47
CA THR A 2 21.89 20.60 35.02
C THR A 2 22.78 19.48 34.44
N THR A 3 23.97 19.25 34.99
CA THR A 3 24.89 18.19 34.55
C THR A 3 24.42 16.79 34.96
N LEU A 4 23.95 16.64 36.19
CA LEU A 4 23.40 15.37 36.70
C LEU A 4 22.13 14.95 35.95
N ALA A 5 21.26 15.90 35.63
CA ALA A 5 20.07 15.66 34.81
C ALA A 5 20.43 15.24 33.36
N ARG A 6 21.44 15.86 32.75
CA ARG A 6 21.91 15.49 31.40
C ARG A 6 22.51 14.07 31.35
N ILE A 7 23.27 13.69 32.37
CA ILE A 7 23.82 12.33 32.48
C ILE A 7 22.69 11.32 32.69
N ALA A 8 21.70 11.63 33.54
CA ALA A 8 20.55 10.77 33.76
C ALA A 8 19.72 10.56 32.49
N ILE A 9 19.48 11.61 31.70
CA ILE A 9 18.76 11.53 30.42
C ILE A 9 19.55 10.69 29.41
N ALA A 10 20.88 10.87 29.32
CA ALA A 10 21.73 10.10 28.41
C ALA A 10 21.74 8.59 28.75
N VAL A 11 21.79 8.26 30.05
CA VAL A 11 21.72 6.87 30.52
C VAL A 11 20.33 6.27 30.29
N LEU A 12 19.26 7.03 30.51
CA LEU A 12 17.89 6.58 30.25
C LEU A 12 17.68 6.32 28.74
N MET A 13 18.20 7.17 27.87
CA MET A 13 18.13 7.01 26.42
C MET A 13 18.97 5.80 25.93
N ALA A 14 20.14 5.57 26.54
CA ALA A 14 20.95 4.38 26.26
C ALA A 14 20.27 3.07 26.71
N LEU A 15 19.52 3.10 27.82
CA LEU A 15 18.72 1.95 28.28
C LEU A 15 17.57 1.63 27.31
N PHE A 16 16.94 2.64 26.69
CA PHE A 16 15.93 2.40 25.64
C PHE A 16 16.53 1.84 24.34
N LEU A 17 17.79 2.17 24.01
CA LEU A 17 18.49 1.57 22.86
C LEU A 17 18.87 0.09 23.09
N SER A 18 19.00 -0.35 24.35
CA SER A 18 19.26 -1.75 24.69
C SER A 18 18.03 -2.66 24.65
N SER A 19 16.82 -2.10 24.56
CA SER A 19 15.59 -2.86 24.28
C SER A 19 15.56 -3.42 22.86
N CYS A 20 16.42 -2.92 21.98
CA CYS A 20 16.67 -3.47 20.65
C CYS A 20 17.89 -4.40 20.67
N ALA A 21 18.00 -5.28 21.67
CA ALA A 21 18.58 -6.60 21.44
C ALA A 21 17.66 -7.34 20.45
N PHE A 22 17.66 -6.85 19.21
CA PHE A 22 17.00 -7.39 18.04
C PHE A 22 17.75 -8.68 17.70
N ASP A 23 17.50 -9.74 18.49
CA ASP A 23 17.68 -11.11 18.03
C ASP A 23 16.59 -11.32 16.96
N MET A 24 16.80 -10.73 15.78
CA MET A 24 15.98 -10.97 14.61
C MET A 24 16.30 -12.37 14.10
N ASN A 25 15.87 -13.37 14.86
CA ASN A 25 15.63 -14.68 14.30
C ASN A 25 14.39 -14.55 13.41
N PHE A 26 14.57 -13.96 12.23
CA PHE A 26 13.67 -14.11 11.08
C PHE A 26 13.68 -15.58 10.71
N GLY A 27 13.03 -16.41 11.53
CA GLY A 27 13.04 -17.86 11.43
C GLY A 27 12.96 -18.24 9.97
N GLN A 28 13.89 -19.08 9.51
CA GLN A 28 14.09 -19.28 8.08
C GLN A 28 12.79 -19.85 7.50
N GLY A 29 11.96 -18.97 6.91
CA GLY A 29 10.75 -19.35 6.22
C GLY A 29 11.07 -20.42 5.19
N LYS A 30 10.08 -21.21 4.80
CA LYS A 30 10.30 -22.30 3.85
C LYS A 30 10.91 -21.74 2.57
N LYS A 31 12.15 -22.13 2.28
CA LYS A 31 12.88 -21.66 1.10
C LYS A 31 12.31 -22.35 -0.13
N GLY A 32 12.14 -21.58 -1.18
CA GLY A 32 11.79 -22.11 -2.49
C GLY A 32 12.91 -22.99 -3.04
N ASN A 33 12.56 -24.03 -3.78
CA ASN A 33 13.51 -24.95 -4.40
C ASN A 33 13.97 -24.53 -5.81
N GLY A 34 13.48 -23.39 -6.32
CA GLY A 34 13.81 -22.84 -7.63
C GLY A 34 13.15 -23.55 -8.81
N ILE A 35 12.27 -24.52 -8.58
CA ILE A 35 11.52 -25.21 -9.63
C ILE A 35 10.14 -24.56 -9.71
N VAL A 36 9.98 -23.63 -10.66
CA VAL A 36 8.73 -22.86 -10.81
C VAL A 36 7.65 -23.72 -11.50
N ALA A 37 6.49 -23.76 -10.88
CA ALA A 37 5.27 -24.38 -11.39
C ALA A 37 4.12 -23.35 -11.42
N LYS A 38 3.07 -23.67 -12.17
CA LYS A 38 1.83 -22.89 -12.23
C LYS A 38 0.65 -23.75 -11.80
N GLU A 39 -0.25 -23.17 -11.02
CA GLU A 39 -1.49 -23.81 -10.60
C GLU A 39 -2.66 -22.82 -10.73
N THR A 40 -3.72 -23.23 -11.41
CA THR A 40 -4.98 -22.48 -11.45
C THR A 40 -5.82 -22.85 -10.24
N ARG A 41 -6.21 -21.85 -9.44
CA ARG A 41 -7.09 -22.04 -8.28
C ARG A 41 -8.55 -21.90 -8.68
N GLU A 42 -9.41 -22.64 -8.00
CA GLU A 42 -10.85 -22.59 -8.23
C GLU A 42 -11.44 -21.26 -7.75
N VAL A 43 -12.33 -20.69 -8.56
CA VAL A 43 -13.13 -19.52 -8.19
C VAL A 43 -14.54 -20.00 -7.89
N TYR A 44 -14.88 -20.08 -6.60
CA TYR A 44 -16.16 -20.63 -6.13
C TYR A 44 -17.22 -19.55 -5.81
N GLU A 45 -16.82 -18.29 -5.73
CA GLU A 45 -17.72 -17.14 -5.58
C GLU A 45 -17.11 -15.89 -6.25
N ASP A 46 -17.97 -14.95 -6.64
CA ASP A 46 -17.55 -13.68 -7.24
C ASP A 46 -16.93 -12.75 -6.18
N PHE A 47 -15.97 -11.94 -6.60
CA PHE A 47 -15.31 -10.95 -5.75
C PHE A 47 -14.95 -9.70 -6.54
N THR A 48 -14.90 -8.57 -5.84
CA THR A 48 -14.51 -7.27 -6.40
C THR A 48 -13.33 -6.63 -5.65
N GLU A 49 -12.95 -7.21 -4.51
CA GLU A 49 -11.81 -6.78 -3.71
C GLU A 49 -10.69 -7.82 -3.71
N ILE A 50 -9.44 -7.35 -3.70
CA ILE A 50 -8.25 -8.20 -3.63
C ILE A 50 -7.38 -7.74 -2.46
N SER A 51 -7.00 -8.69 -1.60
CA SER A 51 -6.12 -8.49 -0.47
C SER A 51 -4.86 -9.34 -0.60
N ALA A 52 -3.71 -8.70 -0.64
CA ALA A 52 -2.40 -9.34 -0.61
C ALA A 52 -1.74 -9.18 0.77
N SER A 53 -1.08 -10.21 1.25
CA SER A 53 -0.29 -10.16 2.49
C SER A 53 0.92 -11.08 2.45
N GLU A 54 1.81 -10.89 3.42
CA GLU A 54 2.91 -11.81 3.78
C GLU A 54 3.94 -12.00 2.66
N GLY A 55 4.33 -10.89 2.03
CA GLY A 55 5.42 -10.84 1.06
C GLY A 55 5.10 -11.43 -0.30
N LEU A 56 3.82 -11.65 -0.63
CA LEU A 56 3.42 -12.20 -1.93
C LEU A 56 3.33 -11.10 -3.00
N ASP A 57 3.68 -11.45 -4.24
CA ASP A 57 3.58 -10.56 -5.40
C ASP A 57 2.27 -10.84 -6.14
N VAL A 58 1.36 -9.86 -6.19
CA VAL A 58 0.03 -10.02 -6.79
C VAL A 58 -0.12 -9.10 -8.00
N PHE A 59 -0.53 -9.69 -9.12
CA PHE A 59 -0.76 -9.01 -10.39
C PHE A 59 -2.24 -9.05 -10.75
N VAL A 60 -2.87 -7.89 -10.81
CA VAL A 60 -4.32 -7.75 -11.01
C VAL A 60 -4.61 -7.31 -12.44
N THR A 61 -5.53 -8.00 -13.12
CA THR A 61 -6.00 -7.64 -14.47
C THR A 61 -7.52 -7.50 -14.46
N GLN A 62 -8.05 -6.36 -14.89
CA GLN A 62 -9.48 -6.22 -15.10
C GLN A 62 -9.88 -6.78 -16.46
N ALA A 63 -10.75 -7.80 -16.50
CA ALA A 63 -11.29 -8.41 -17.73
C ALA A 63 -12.60 -9.17 -17.46
N ASP A 64 -13.32 -9.60 -18.51
CA ASP A 64 -14.68 -10.14 -18.42
C ASP A 64 -14.83 -11.50 -17.71
N ASN A 65 -13.75 -12.09 -17.21
CA ASN A 65 -13.74 -13.41 -16.57
C ASN A 65 -12.98 -13.40 -15.25
N PHE A 66 -13.31 -14.37 -14.38
CA PHE A 66 -12.52 -14.66 -13.19
C PHE A 66 -11.40 -15.65 -13.49
N SER A 67 -10.22 -15.43 -12.92
CA SER A 67 -9.10 -16.38 -12.95
C SER A 67 -8.13 -16.11 -11.81
N ILE A 68 -7.62 -17.16 -11.19
CA ILE A 68 -6.55 -17.09 -10.20
C ILE A 68 -5.47 -18.09 -10.63
N GLU A 69 -4.29 -17.61 -11.01
CA GLU A 69 -3.13 -18.46 -11.34
C GLU A 69 -1.98 -18.15 -10.36
N VAL A 70 -1.52 -19.17 -9.66
CA VAL A 70 -0.34 -19.08 -8.78
C VAL A 70 0.87 -19.60 -9.53
N GLU A 71 1.89 -18.75 -9.70
CA GLU A 71 3.20 -19.07 -10.26
C GLU A 71 4.26 -19.02 -9.16
N ALA A 72 4.68 -20.19 -8.69
CA ALA A 72 5.51 -20.32 -7.51
C ALA A 72 6.46 -21.52 -7.57
N ASP A 73 7.46 -21.54 -6.69
CA ASP A 73 8.31 -22.73 -6.52
C ASP A 73 7.44 -23.90 -6.02
N GLU A 74 7.59 -25.09 -6.63
CA GLU A 74 6.68 -26.24 -6.41
C GLU A 74 6.53 -26.62 -4.93
N ASN A 75 7.58 -26.46 -4.14
CA ASN A 75 7.62 -26.89 -2.74
C ASN A 75 6.89 -25.92 -1.79
N ILE A 76 6.54 -24.72 -2.27
CA ILE A 76 5.80 -23.71 -1.50
C ILE A 76 4.41 -23.42 -2.07
N MET A 77 4.01 -24.08 -3.18
CA MET A 77 2.71 -23.91 -3.82
C MET A 77 1.54 -24.03 -2.83
N GLU A 78 1.55 -25.07 -1.99
CA GLU A 78 0.53 -25.33 -0.97
C GLU A 78 0.57 -24.36 0.22
N LEU A 79 1.63 -23.54 0.35
CA LEU A 79 1.70 -22.51 1.39
C LEU A 79 1.07 -21.20 0.96
N ILE A 80 0.63 -21.05 -0.29
CA ILE A 80 -0.04 -19.87 -0.81
C ILE A 80 -1.54 -20.13 -0.77
N GLY A 81 -2.22 -19.50 0.20
CA GLY A 81 -3.67 -19.57 0.36
C GLY A 81 -4.39 -18.52 -0.48
N THR A 82 -5.51 -18.92 -1.09
CA THR A 82 -6.39 -18.08 -1.90
C THR A 82 -7.83 -18.25 -1.43
N ASP A 83 -8.24 -17.47 -0.43
CA ASP A 83 -9.56 -17.58 0.19
C ASP A 83 -10.46 -16.46 -0.33
N ILE A 84 -11.60 -16.82 -0.92
CA ILE A 84 -12.65 -15.88 -1.28
C ILE A 84 -13.71 -15.87 -0.18
N LYS A 85 -13.96 -14.68 0.39
CA LYS A 85 -14.99 -14.50 1.41
C LYS A 85 -15.57 -13.09 1.35
N ASN A 86 -16.90 -12.99 1.36
CA ASN A 86 -17.63 -11.71 1.39
C ASN A 86 -17.26 -10.78 0.22
N GLY A 87 -17.05 -11.33 -0.97
CA GLY A 87 -16.68 -10.55 -2.16
C GLY A 87 -15.23 -10.05 -2.17
N LYS A 88 -14.37 -10.61 -1.30
CA LYS A 88 -12.94 -10.31 -1.21
C LYS A 88 -12.10 -11.56 -1.37
N LEU A 89 -11.18 -11.54 -2.32
CA LEU A 89 -10.12 -12.54 -2.47
C LEU A 89 -8.94 -12.20 -1.57
N ARG A 90 -8.62 -13.06 -0.61
CA ARG A 90 -7.45 -12.98 0.26
C ARG A 90 -6.34 -13.92 -0.22
N ILE A 91 -5.22 -13.34 -0.61
CA ILE A 91 -4.00 -14.01 -1.04
C ILE A 91 -2.97 -13.84 0.07
N HIS A 92 -2.58 -14.94 0.71
CA HIS A 92 -1.77 -14.92 1.93
C HIS A 92 -0.90 -16.18 2.03
N ALA A 93 0.14 -16.12 2.86
CA ALA A 93 1.02 -17.24 3.14
C ALA A 93 0.55 -17.97 4.42
N ILE A 94 0.24 -19.25 4.32
CA ILE A 94 -0.21 -20.07 5.46
C ILE A 94 0.91 -20.24 6.50
N GLU A 95 2.15 -20.30 6.02
CA GLU A 95 3.36 -20.33 6.84
C GLU A 95 4.38 -19.34 6.27
N ASN A 96 5.38 -18.95 7.07
CA ASN A 96 6.43 -18.05 6.60
C ASN A 96 7.18 -18.66 5.39
N ILE A 97 7.11 -17.99 4.24
CA ILE A 97 7.84 -18.34 3.03
C ILE A 97 9.09 -17.49 2.96
N GLY A 98 10.25 -18.14 2.85
CA GLY A 98 11.53 -17.46 2.70
C GLY A 98 11.72 -16.89 1.29
N ARG A 99 12.98 -16.92 0.83
CA ARG A 99 13.28 -16.59 -0.57
C ARG A 99 12.73 -17.68 -1.48
N ALA A 100 11.82 -17.32 -2.37
CA ALA A 100 11.16 -18.19 -3.35
C ALA A 100 10.52 -17.33 -4.46
N THR A 101 10.19 -17.93 -5.60
CA THR A 101 9.22 -17.34 -6.55
C THR A 101 7.82 -17.50 -5.97
N LYS A 102 7.04 -16.42 -5.93
CA LYS A 102 5.69 -16.40 -5.33
C LYS A 102 4.82 -15.30 -5.96
N ARG A 103 4.46 -15.50 -7.23
CA ARG A 103 3.66 -14.56 -8.04
C ARG A 103 2.24 -15.10 -8.21
N ILE A 104 1.24 -14.24 -8.03
CA ILE A 104 -0.17 -14.60 -8.16
C ILE A 104 -0.81 -13.67 -9.17
N HIS A 105 -1.41 -14.24 -10.21
CA HIS A 105 -2.11 -13.51 -11.26
C HIS A 105 -3.62 -13.64 -11.04
N VAL A 106 -4.29 -12.52 -10.84
CA VAL A 106 -5.73 -12.45 -10.59
C VAL A 106 -6.38 -11.69 -11.75
N THR A 107 -7.43 -12.26 -12.32
CA THR A 107 -8.31 -11.62 -13.29
C THR A 107 -9.72 -11.56 -12.75
N LEU A 108 -10.39 -10.41 -12.88
CA LEU A 108 -11.76 -10.19 -12.43
C LEU A 108 -12.46 -9.07 -13.23
N PRO A 109 -13.79 -9.08 -13.37
CA PRO A 109 -14.54 -8.08 -14.12
C PRO A 109 -14.59 -6.70 -13.46
N GLU A 110 -14.80 -6.67 -12.15
CA GLU A 110 -14.98 -5.43 -11.39
C GLU A 110 -13.96 -5.38 -10.25
N VAL A 111 -13.30 -4.22 -10.12
CA VAL A 111 -12.32 -3.98 -9.06
C VAL A 111 -12.77 -2.76 -8.26
N THR A 112 -13.20 -2.99 -7.03
CA THR A 112 -13.66 -1.95 -6.10
C THR A 112 -12.66 -1.71 -4.97
N GLY A 113 -11.70 -2.62 -4.74
CA GLY A 113 -10.72 -2.45 -3.69
C GLY A 113 -9.45 -3.27 -3.85
N LEU A 114 -8.30 -2.65 -3.58
CA LEU A 114 -6.98 -3.28 -3.57
C LEU A 114 -6.31 -3.02 -2.22
N TYR A 115 -5.95 -4.09 -1.52
CA TYR A 115 -5.40 -4.04 -0.17
C TYR A 115 -4.07 -4.77 -0.14
N ALA A 116 -3.01 -4.14 0.35
CA ALA A 116 -1.69 -4.74 0.47
C ALA A 116 -1.13 -4.54 1.89
N SER A 117 -0.60 -5.60 2.47
CA SER A 117 -0.05 -5.57 3.83
C SER A 117 1.16 -6.48 3.99
N SER A 118 1.89 -6.33 5.10
CA SER A 118 2.97 -7.24 5.51
C SER A 118 4.01 -7.49 4.40
N GLY A 119 4.50 -6.41 3.79
CA GLY A 119 5.55 -6.45 2.77
C GLY A 119 5.15 -7.08 1.43
N SER A 120 3.85 -7.20 1.13
CA SER A 120 3.37 -7.65 -0.18
C SER A 120 3.42 -6.55 -1.22
N ASP A 121 3.55 -6.96 -2.49
CA ASP A 121 3.50 -6.08 -3.65
C ASP A 121 2.22 -6.37 -4.44
N LEU A 122 1.42 -5.34 -4.72
CA LEU A 122 0.22 -5.46 -5.57
C LEU A 122 0.35 -4.52 -6.77
N VAL A 123 0.23 -5.07 -7.98
CA VAL A 123 0.42 -4.34 -9.24
C VAL A 123 -0.73 -4.58 -10.20
N THR A 124 -1.37 -3.52 -10.70
CA THR A 124 -2.34 -3.64 -11.80
C THR A 124 -1.60 -3.81 -13.13
N GLN A 125 -1.98 -4.79 -13.94
CA GLN A 125 -1.41 -5.05 -15.27
C GLN A 125 -2.03 -4.20 -16.38
N ASN A 126 -3.24 -3.68 -16.14
CA ASN A 126 -3.95 -2.79 -17.04
C ASN A 126 -4.64 -1.67 -16.25
N VAL A 127 -5.22 -0.71 -16.98
CA VAL A 127 -5.98 0.37 -16.37
C VAL A 127 -7.26 -0.19 -15.76
N ILE A 128 -7.42 0.02 -14.45
CA ILE A 128 -8.63 -0.30 -13.72
C ILE A 128 -9.65 0.83 -13.93
N ARG A 129 -10.85 0.47 -14.38
CA ARG A 129 -11.98 1.38 -14.53
C ARG A 129 -13.03 1.05 -13.47
N ALA A 130 -13.36 2.04 -12.64
CA ALA A 130 -14.31 1.88 -11.54
C ALA A 130 -15.08 3.17 -11.27
N ASN A 131 -16.29 3.08 -10.71
CA ASN A 131 -16.95 4.27 -10.18
C ASN A 131 -16.25 4.75 -8.91
N LYS A 132 -16.05 3.83 -7.96
CA LYS A 132 -15.29 4.07 -6.73
C LYS A 132 -14.31 2.92 -6.54
N ILE A 133 -13.08 3.25 -6.12
CA ILE A 133 -12.07 2.26 -5.74
C ILE A 133 -11.35 2.68 -4.47
N ALA A 134 -11.15 1.72 -3.56
CA ALA A 134 -10.35 1.88 -2.35
C ALA A 134 -8.97 1.21 -2.51
N LEU A 135 -7.92 1.90 -2.11
CA LEU A 135 -6.54 1.44 -2.12
C LEU A 135 -5.98 1.57 -0.71
N ASP A 136 -5.57 0.47 -0.10
CA ASP A 136 -5.05 0.46 1.28
C ASP A 136 -3.71 -0.28 1.31
N ALA A 137 -2.64 0.43 1.67
CA ALA A 137 -1.33 -0.16 1.86
C ALA A 137 -0.81 0.05 3.28
N SER A 138 -0.37 -1.02 3.93
CA SER A 138 0.19 -0.93 5.29
C SER A 138 1.36 -1.87 5.52
N SER A 139 2.12 -1.63 6.59
CA SER A 139 3.19 -2.52 7.07
C SER A 139 4.23 -2.85 5.99
N GLY A 140 4.76 -1.80 5.35
CA GLY A 140 5.82 -1.92 4.34
C GLY A 140 5.40 -2.55 3.02
N ALA A 141 4.10 -2.61 2.71
CA ALA A 141 3.59 -3.08 1.44
C ALA A 141 3.57 -1.98 0.37
N ASP A 142 3.56 -2.38 -0.91
CA ASP A 142 3.50 -1.49 -2.05
C ASP A 142 2.26 -1.78 -2.92
N ILE A 143 1.53 -0.73 -3.31
CA ILE A 143 0.52 -0.80 -4.39
C ILE A 143 0.98 0.06 -5.56
N LYS A 144 0.91 -0.49 -6.77
CA LYS A 144 1.11 0.24 -8.04
C LYS A 144 -0.11 0.05 -8.91
N ALA A 145 -0.90 1.11 -9.07
CA ALA A 145 -2.19 1.03 -9.77
C ALA A 145 -2.34 2.11 -10.84
N ALA A 146 -2.75 1.70 -12.04
CA ALA A 146 -3.25 2.59 -13.08
C ALA A 146 -4.79 2.60 -13.02
N VAL A 147 -5.40 3.76 -12.78
CA VAL A 147 -6.82 3.88 -12.44
C VAL A 147 -7.49 5.00 -13.25
N VAL A 148 -8.73 4.75 -13.71
CA VAL A 148 -9.66 5.77 -14.18
C VAL A 148 -10.96 5.62 -13.39
N ALA A 149 -11.29 6.61 -12.55
CA ALA A 149 -12.45 6.50 -11.67
C ALA A 149 -13.18 7.82 -11.38
N GLU A 150 -14.41 7.75 -10.86
CA GLU A 150 -15.06 8.94 -10.31
C GLU A 150 -14.45 9.29 -8.95
N GLU A 151 -14.27 8.29 -8.08
CA GLU A 151 -13.71 8.47 -6.74
C GLU A 151 -12.61 7.44 -6.45
N VAL A 152 -11.47 7.92 -5.97
CA VAL A 152 -10.39 7.10 -5.40
C VAL A 152 -10.22 7.46 -3.94
N GLU A 153 -10.18 6.43 -3.10
CA GLU A 153 -9.80 6.50 -1.68
C GLU A 153 -8.46 5.77 -1.54
N ALA A 154 -7.43 6.46 -1.08
CA ALA A 154 -6.08 5.94 -0.96
C ALA A 154 -5.57 6.18 0.46
N ASP A 155 -5.32 5.09 1.19
CA ASP A 155 -4.91 5.09 2.58
C ASP A 155 -3.55 4.37 2.72
N THR A 156 -2.56 5.04 3.32
CA THR A 156 -1.25 4.44 3.60
C THR A 156 -0.82 4.59 5.04
N SER A 157 -0.21 3.54 5.59
CA SER A 157 0.37 3.60 6.93
C SER A 157 1.59 2.71 7.11
N SER A 158 2.35 2.95 8.18
CA SER A 158 3.41 2.04 8.66
C SER A 158 4.46 1.72 7.59
N GLY A 159 5.01 2.75 6.94
CA GLY A 159 6.07 2.63 5.96
C GLY A 159 5.68 1.98 4.62
N ALA A 160 4.39 1.89 4.31
CA ALA A 160 3.90 1.44 3.02
C ALA A 160 3.87 2.56 1.97
N ASP A 161 3.73 2.20 0.70
CA ASP A 161 3.68 3.14 -0.43
C ASP A 161 2.53 2.79 -1.40
N ILE A 162 1.79 3.80 -1.85
CA ILE A 162 0.87 3.70 -3.00
C ILE A 162 1.40 4.57 -4.14
N ARG A 163 1.48 4.01 -5.35
CA ARG A 163 1.79 4.74 -6.59
C ARG A 163 0.59 4.69 -7.52
N LEU A 164 0.09 5.86 -7.91
CA LEU A 164 -1.09 6.03 -8.75
C LEU A 164 -0.72 6.69 -10.08
N GLU A 165 -1.32 6.16 -11.15
CA GLU A 165 -1.29 6.73 -12.50
C GLU A 165 -2.70 6.74 -13.09
N GLY A 166 -3.01 7.71 -13.97
CA GLY A 166 -4.32 7.83 -14.62
C GLY A 166 -5.09 9.09 -14.20
N GLU A 167 -6.41 8.98 -13.99
CA GLU A 167 -7.27 10.14 -13.72
C GLU A 167 -8.45 9.81 -12.78
N ALA A 168 -8.90 10.81 -12.02
CA ALA A 168 -10.19 10.75 -11.33
C ALA A 168 -10.88 12.10 -11.15
N GLN A 169 -12.19 12.09 -10.87
CA GLN A 169 -12.87 13.32 -10.46
C GLN A 169 -12.48 13.71 -9.03
N MET A 170 -12.41 12.74 -8.11
CA MET A 170 -12.09 12.96 -6.71
C MET A 170 -11.05 11.97 -6.18
N LEU A 171 -10.10 12.49 -5.38
CA LEU A 171 -9.14 11.70 -4.61
C LEU A 171 -9.26 12.07 -3.13
N ARG A 172 -9.40 11.06 -2.27
CA ARG A 172 -9.14 11.16 -0.83
C ARG A 172 -7.83 10.42 -0.56
N ALA A 173 -6.82 11.15 -0.09
CA ALA A 173 -5.50 10.62 0.19
C ALA A 173 -5.19 10.81 1.68
N ASP A 174 -4.98 9.71 2.41
CA ASP A 174 -4.58 9.71 3.82
C ASP A 174 -3.25 8.96 3.95
N ALA A 175 -2.22 9.61 4.48
CA ALA A 175 -0.93 8.99 4.70
C ALA A 175 -0.42 9.24 6.12
N SER A 176 0.01 8.18 6.80
CA SER A 176 0.53 8.29 8.16
C SER A 176 1.74 7.40 8.44
N SER A 177 2.46 7.68 9.53
CA SER A 177 3.51 6.82 10.08
C SER A 177 4.62 6.47 9.07
N GLY A 178 5.18 7.50 8.44
CA GLY A 178 6.30 7.36 7.49
C GLY A 178 5.95 6.64 6.18
N SER A 179 4.67 6.60 5.80
CA SER A 179 4.20 6.05 4.52
C SER A 179 4.14 7.10 3.41
N GLY A 180 3.88 6.68 2.17
CA GLY A 180 3.84 7.57 1.01
C GLY A 180 2.68 7.32 0.04
N ILE A 181 2.09 8.39 -0.48
CA ILE A 181 1.20 8.35 -1.65
C ILE A 181 1.85 9.15 -2.78
N ARG A 182 2.17 8.49 -3.89
CA ARG A 182 2.81 9.07 -5.07
C ARG A 182 1.78 9.15 -6.21
N ALA A 183 1.17 10.32 -6.37
CA ALA A 183 0.10 10.57 -7.34
C ALA A 183 0.42 11.75 -8.28
N LYS A 184 1.71 12.01 -8.56
CA LYS A 184 2.14 13.05 -9.53
C LYS A 184 1.65 12.78 -10.95
N ASN A 185 1.56 11.50 -11.33
CA ASN A 185 1.10 11.03 -12.64
C ASN A 185 -0.40 10.70 -12.64
N PHE A 186 -1.14 11.16 -11.62
CA PHE A 186 -2.56 10.91 -11.46
C PHE A 186 -3.32 12.24 -11.45
N GLU A 187 -4.03 12.54 -12.54
CA GLU A 187 -4.74 13.80 -12.70
C GLU A 187 -6.07 13.77 -11.93
N VAL A 188 -6.24 14.66 -10.96
CA VAL A 188 -7.49 14.75 -10.19
C VAL A 188 -8.07 16.16 -10.17
N ARG A 189 -9.39 16.28 -10.24
CA ARG A 189 -10.05 17.59 -10.16
C ARG A 189 -10.12 18.10 -8.72
N VAL A 190 -10.64 17.28 -7.82
CA VAL A 190 -10.82 17.60 -6.40
C VAL A 190 -10.04 16.63 -5.53
N CYS A 191 -9.18 17.15 -4.66
CA CYS A 191 -8.40 16.34 -3.74
C CYS A 191 -8.60 16.76 -2.28
N TYR A 192 -8.80 15.78 -1.41
CA TYR A 192 -8.70 15.90 0.04
C TYR A 192 -7.47 15.12 0.48
N ALA A 193 -6.49 15.78 1.05
CA ALA A 193 -5.23 15.17 1.45
C ALA A 193 -4.95 15.41 2.94
N ASP A 194 -4.70 14.34 3.68
CA ASP A 194 -4.26 14.38 5.07
C ASP A 194 -2.95 13.58 5.20
N ALA A 195 -1.91 14.24 5.69
CA ALA A 195 -0.63 13.62 5.93
C ALA A 195 -0.18 13.86 7.38
N SER A 196 0.24 12.80 8.06
CA SER A 196 0.70 12.90 9.44
C SER A 196 1.90 12.00 9.75
N SER A 197 2.59 12.31 10.85
CA SER A 197 3.64 11.46 11.44
C SER A 197 4.75 11.09 10.44
N GLY A 198 5.28 12.10 9.74
CA GLY A 198 6.39 11.97 8.80
C GLY A 198 6.02 11.30 7.47
N ALA A 199 4.75 11.24 7.10
CA ALA A 199 4.31 10.74 5.80
C ALA A 199 4.45 11.78 4.68
N ASP A 200 4.51 11.30 3.43
CA ASP A 200 4.64 12.13 2.24
C ASP A 200 3.47 11.89 1.26
N ILE A 201 2.88 12.96 0.72
CA ILE A 201 1.87 12.86 -0.35
C ILE A 201 2.26 13.77 -1.51
N ASP A 202 2.33 13.21 -2.73
CA ASP A 202 2.58 13.96 -3.95
C ASP A 202 1.35 13.95 -4.88
N LEU A 203 0.88 15.12 -5.31
CA LEU A 203 -0.40 15.28 -6.02
C LEU A 203 -0.29 16.05 -7.35
N ASN A 204 -1.24 15.82 -8.25
CA ASN A 204 -1.52 16.65 -9.42
C ASN A 204 -3.01 17.02 -9.48
N VAL A 205 -3.34 18.27 -9.11
CA VAL A 205 -4.72 18.70 -8.87
C VAL A 205 -5.11 19.89 -9.74
N SER A 206 -6.27 19.83 -10.41
CA SER A 206 -6.68 20.85 -11.37
C SER A 206 -7.68 21.88 -10.85
N GLU A 207 -8.54 21.56 -9.88
CA GLU A 207 -9.62 22.48 -9.44
C GLU A 207 -9.58 22.85 -7.96
N SER A 208 -9.61 21.88 -7.04
CA SER A 208 -9.73 22.14 -5.61
C SER A 208 -8.86 21.22 -4.77
N LEU A 209 -8.09 21.79 -3.86
CA LEU A 209 -7.25 21.06 -2.91
C LEU A 209 -7.55 21.49 -1.47
N VAL A 210 -7.94 20.52 -0.66
CA VAL A 210 -8.00 20.65 0.80
C VAL A 210 -6.87 19.79 1.36
N ALA A 211 -5.85 20.41 1.96
CA ALA A 211 -4.68 19.71 2.47
C ALA A 211 -4.44 19.99 3.97
N GLU A 212 -4.05 18.97 4.71
CA GLU A 212 -3.59 19.07 6.10
C GLU A 212 -2.33 18.23 6.30
N ALA A 213 -1.26 18.86 6.79
CA ALA A 213 0.02 18.18 7.03
C ALA A 213 0.47 18.42 8.47
N THR A 214 0.61 17.35 9.26
CA THR A 214 0.95 17.45 10.68
C THR A 214 2.12 16.55 11.07
N SER A 215 2.73 16.80 12.23
CA SER A 215 3.74 15.92 12.84
C SER A 215 4.89 15.54 11.89
N GLY A 216 5.46 16.52 11.19
CA GLY A 216 6.59 16.32 10.28
C GLY A 216 6.25 15.81 8.88
N ALA A 217 4.96 15.70 8.52
CA ALA A 217 4.54 15.27 7.19
C ALA A 217 4.71 16.36 6.11
N ASP A 218 4.83 15.95 4.85
CA ASP A 218 4.98 16.82 3.67
C ASP A 218 3.93 16.48 2.61
N ILE A 219 3.20 17.48 2.13
CA ILE A 219 2.30 17.38 0.98
C ILE A 219 2.81 18.30 -0.12
N SER A 220 3.21 17.70 -1.24
CA SER A 220 3.58 18.40 -2.45
C SER A 220 2.44 18.31 -3.46
N TYR A 221 2.18 19.39 -4.20
CA TYR A 221 1.20 19.37 -5.27
C TYR A 221 1.64 20.14 -6.49
N SER A 222 1.15 19.71 -7.64
CA SER A 222 1.24 20.38 -8.93
C SER A 222 -0.15 20.75 -9.47
N GLY A 223 -0.20 21.46 -10.60
CA GLY A 223 -1.44 22.00 -11.15
C GLY A 223 -1.81 23.38 -10.61
N ASN A 224 -3.05 23.83 -10.83
CA ASN A 224 -3.52 25.18 -10.45
C ASN A 224 -4.87 25.15 -9.70
N PRO A 225 -4.98 24.42 -8.57
CA PRO A 225 -6.22 24.35 -7.82
C PRO A 225 -6.46 25.61 -6.95
N SER A 226 -7.71 25.81 -6.54
CA SER A 226 -8.04 26.63 -5.37
C SER A 226 -7.69 25.85 -4.09
N VAL A 227 -6.86 26.42 -3.21
CA VAL A 227 -6.37 25.75 -2.00
C VAL A 227 -7.03 26.34 -0.76
N GLU A 228 -7.88 25.57 -0.08
CA GLU A 228 -8.70 26.06 1.04
C GLU A 228 -8.10 25.83 2.43
N LYS A 229 -7.11 24.93 2.58
CA LYS A 229 -6.58 24.57 3.90
C LYS A 229 -5.05 24.44 3.87
N ASN A 230 -4.42 25.24 4.73
CA ASN A 230 -2.98 25.27 5.00
C ASN A 230 -2.78 25.25 6.53
N LYS A 231 -3.35 24.25 7.22
CA LYS A 231 -3.06 24.05 8.64
C LYS A 231 -1.93 23.05 8.74
N SER A 232 -0.74 23.58 9.02
CA SER A 232 0.45 22.80 9.23
C SER A 232 0.93 22.95 10.67
N TYR A 233 0.53 22.02 11.54
CA TYR A 233 1.14 21.90 12.86
C TYR A 233 2.35 20.99 12.72
N SER A 234 3.52 21.60 12.50
CA SER A 234 4.82 20.92 12.26
C SER A 234 4.94 20.09 10.98
N GLY A 235 3.99 20.16 10.03
CA GLY A 235 4.12 19.64 8.66
C GLY A 235 4.37 20.72 7.61
N ARG A 236 4.32 20.37 6.32
CA ARG A 236 4.45 21.29 5.19
C ARG A 236 3.45 20.95 4.09
N VAL A 237 2.82 21.98 3.52
CA VAL A 237 2.06 21.90 2.27
C VAL A 237 2.67 22.92 1.30
N HIS A 238 3.11 22.49 0.12
CA HIS A 238 3.77 23.37 -0.84
C HIS A 238 3.51 22.94 -2.29
N LYS A 239 3.66 23.90 -3.20
CA LYS A 239 3.54 23.70 -4.63
C LYS A 239 4.91 23.46 -5.24
N GLU A 240 5.02 22.47 -6.14
CA GLU A 240 6.23 22.21 -6.94
C GLU A 240 6.54 23.29 -7.98
#